data_AF-A0A438GGD5-F1
#
_entry.id   AF-A0A438GGD5-F1
#
_cell.length_a   1.000
_cell.length_b   1.000
_cell.length_c   1.000
_cell.angle_alpha   90.00
_cell.angle_beta   90.00
_cell.angle_gamma   90.00
#
_symmetry.space_group_name_H-M   'P 1'
#
loop_
_entity.id
_entity.type
_entity.pdbx_description
1 polymer ?
#
loop_
_entity_poly.entity_id
_entity_poly.type
_entity_poly.pdbx_seq_one_letter_code
_entity_poly.pdbx_strand_id
1 'polypeptide(L)'
;MCVHAQLVNHGVSSSLLQKLKSDLGEFYKFPSEERMKYKMRPGVVEGYGHSPIWSEDQKLDWGDRFYMTTNPIHSRKPHLLPELPPALRDSLECYIAELQKLAKMLLGFMAKALNLEKGEMEELFDDGM
;
A
#
# COMPACT_ATOMS: atom_id res chain seq x y z
N MET A 1 13.42 11.96 -21.10
CA MET A 1 13.69 10.86 -20.14
C MET A 1 12.36 10.25 -19.75
N CYS A 2 12.22 8.92 -19.77
CA CYS A 2 11.01 8.24 -19.30
C CYS A 2 11.13 7.98 -17.80
N VAL A 3 10.20 8.50 -17.00
CA VAL A 3 10.17 8.31 -15.53
C VAL A 3 9.31 7.11 -15.10
N HIS A 4 8.76 6.37 -16.06
CA HIS A 4 7.94 5.17 -15.81
C HIS A 4 8.57 3.95 -16.49
N ALA A 5 8.66 2.85 -15.74
CA ALA A 5 9.12 1.55 -16.22
C ALA A 5 8.23 0.44 -15.65
N GLN A 6 7.95 -0.58 -16.46
CA GLN A 6 7.34 -1.82 -15.97
C GLN A 6 8.44 -2.76 -15.50
N LEU A 7 8.32 -3.28 -14.29
CA LEU A 7 9.24 -4.27 -13.77
C LEU A 7 8.69 -5.67 -14.09
N VAL A 8 9.48 -6.47 -14.81
CA VAL A 8 9.21 -7.88 -15.09
C VAL A 8 10.25 -8.75 -14.37
N ASN A 9 9.96 -10.03 -14.17
CA ASN A 9 10.84 -10.95 -13.43
C ASN A 9 11.21 -10.43 -12.02
N HIS A 10 10.27 -9.72 -11.38
CA HIS A 10 10.47 -9.04 -10.09
C HIS A 10 10.55 -9.96 -8.86
N GLY A 11 10.46 -11.28 -9.04
CA GLY A 11 10.56 -12.27 -7.95
C GLY A 11 9.30 -12.44 -7.09
N VAL A 12 8.41 -11.44 -7.01
CA VAL A 12 7.11 -11.59 -6.31
C VAL A 12 6.28 -12.72 -6.94
N SER A 13 5.84 -13.67 -6.11
CA SER A 13 5.10 -14.86 -6.55
C SER A 13 3.81 -14.52 -7.29
N SER A 14 3.60 -15.12 -8.47
CA SER A 14 2.36 -14.99 -9.24
C SER A 14 1.14 -15.50 -8.48
N SER A 15 1.29 -16.57 -7.68
CA SER A 15 0.18 -17.12 -6.89
C SER A 15 -0.23 -16.17 -5.77
N LEU A 16 0.73 -15.47 -5.15
CA LEU A 16 0.46 -14.42 -4.16
C LEU A 16 -0.31 -13.25 -4.81
N LEU A 17 0.13 -12.78 -5.97
CA LEU A 17 -0.55 -11.70 -6.70
C LEU A 17 -1.97 -12.08 -7.11
N GLN A 18 -2.19 -13.30 -7.58
CA GLN A 18 -3.52 -13.81 -7.92
C GLN A 18 -4.42 -13.92 -6.68
N LYS A 19 -3.89 -14.47 -5.57
CA LYS A 19 -4.62 -14.57 -4.31
C LYS A 19 -5.02 -13.20 -3.79
N LEU A 20 -4.08 -12.24 -3.72
CA LEU A 20 -4.37 -10.88 -3.25
C LEU A 20 -5.45 -10.20 -4.09
N LYS A 21 -5.38 -10.32 -5.43
CA LYS A 21 -6.41 -9.78 -6.34
C LYS A 21 -7.79 -10.41 -6.06
N SER A 22 -7.82 -11.72 -5.83
CA SER A 22 -9.06 -12.42 -5.47
C SER A 22 -9.62 -11.94 -4.14
N ASP A 23 -8.79 -11.90 -3.09
CA ASP A 23 -9.21 -11.49 -1.75
C ASP A 23 -9.71 -10.03 -1.71
N LEU A 24 -9.03 -9.14 -2.44
CA LEU A 24 -9.50 -7.76 -2.64
C LEU A 24 -10.84 -7.73 -3.38
N GLY A 25 -10.98 -8.52 -4.46
CA GLY A 25 -12.22 -8.65 -5.19
C GLY A 25 -13.39 -9.07 -4.31
N GLU A 26 -13.18 -10.07 -3.43
CA GLU A 26 -14.19 -10.50 -2.47
C GLU A 26 -14.52 -9.42 -1.43
N PHE A 27 -13.53 -8.70 -0.92
CA PHE A 27 -13.74 -7.59 0.01
C PHE A 27 -14.63 -6.48 -0.58
N TYR A 28 -14.44 -6.13 -1.85
CA TYR A 28 -15.28 -5.14 -2.53
C TYR A 28 -16.67 -5.65 -2.94
N LYS A 29 -16.91 -6.98 -2.90
CA LYS A 29 -18.25 -7.56 -3.07
C LYS A 29 -19.11 -7.49 -1.81
N PHE A 30 -18.53 -7.24 -0.63
CA PHE A 30 -19.30 -7.11 0.61
C PHE A 30 -20.34 -5.98 0.53
N PRO A 31 -21.36 -5.98 1.41
CA PRO A 31 -22.22 -4.82 1.58
C PRO A 31 -21.40 -3.56 1.93
N SER A 32 -21.88 -2.39 1.53
CA SER A 32 -21.18 -1.13 1.77
C SER A 32 -20.94 -0.89 3.27
N GLU A 33 -21.90 -1.30 4.10
CA GLU A 33 -21.90 -1.19 5.55
C GLU A 33 -20.70 -1.90 6.19
N GLU A 34 -20.31 -3.05 5.64
CA GLU A 34 -19.15 -3.82 6.09
C GLU A 34 -17.84 -3.08 5.80
N ARG A 35 -17.74 -2.41 4.65
CA ARG A 35 -16.58 -1.57 4.32
C ARG A 35 -16.57 -0.25 5.08
N MET A 36 -17.75 0.29 5.40
CA MET A 36 -17.87 1.53 6.18
C MET A 36 -17.41 1.38 7.64
N LYS A 37 -17.18 0.16 8.13
CA LYS A 37 -16.48 -0.09 9.40
C LYS A 37 -15.07 0.51 9.41
N TYR A 38 -14.44 0.59 8.24
CA TYR A 38 -13.09 1.14 8.06
C TYR A 38 -13.10 2.59 7.59
N LYS A 39 -14.25 3.29 7.65
CA LYS A 39 -14.39 4.62 7.08
C LYS A 39 -13.31 5.59 7.55
N MET A 40 -12.87 6.45 6.65
CA MET A 40 -11.99 7.56 6.99
C MET A 40 -12.64 8.43 8.08
N ARG A 41 -11.89 8.74 9.14
CA ARG A 41 -12.37 9.62 10.23
C ARG A 41 -12.08 11.09 9.87
N PRO A 42 -12.81 12.05 10.44
CA PRO A 42 -12.50 13.47 10.24
C PRO A 42 -11.04 13.78 10.60
N GLY A 43 -10.33 14.48 9.71
CA GLY A 43 -8.94 14.88 9.93
C GLY A 43 -7.89 13.79 9.70
N VAL A 44 -8.26 12.58 9.26
CA VAL A 44 -7.29 11.54 8.86
C VAL A 44 -7.46 11.15 7.39
N VAL A 45 -6.35 10.81 6.74
CA VAL A 45 -6.32 10.41 5.32
C VAL A 45 -6.43 8.90 5.10
N GLU A 46 -6.40 8.12 6.18
CA GLU A 46 -6.45 6.66 6.20
C GLU A 46 -7.85 6.11 6.49
N GLY A 47 -8.17 4.98 5.86
CA GLY A 47 -9.47 4.31 5.90
C GLY A 47 -10.05 4.07 4.52
N TYR A 48 -11.29 3.59 4.51
CA TYR A 48 -12.14 3.39 3.34
C TYR A 48 -13.00 4.63 3.05
N GLY A 49 -13.14 4.96 1.76
CA GLY A 49 -14.07 5.97 1.27
C GLY A 49 -13.52 6.74 0.07
N HIS A 50 -14.21 7.81 -0.32
CA HIS A 50 -13.71 8.75 -1.32
C HIS A 50 -12.51 9.55 -0.79
N SER A 51 -11.77 10.16 -1.71
CA SER A 51 -10.73 11.13 -1.36
C SER A 51 -11.29 12.24 -0.45
N PRO A 52 -10.55 12.66 0.60
CA PRO A 52 -10.98 13.77 1.45
C PRO A 52 -11.30 15.02 0.63
N ILE A 53 -12.34 15.74 1.05
CA ILE A 53 -12.73 17.02 0.47
C ILE A 53 -11.99 18.12 1.24
N TRP A 54 -11.13 18.85 0.53
CA TRP A 54 -10.31 19.94 1.06
C TRP A 54 -10.85 21.31 0.67
N SER A 55 -11.62 21.40 -0.41
CA SER A 55 -12.27 22.63 -0.89
C SER A 55 -13.58 22.33 -1.63
N GLU A 56 -14.45 23.36 -1.75
CA GLU A 56 -15.75 23.22 -2.43
C GLU A 56 -15.63 23.01 -3.95
N ASP A 57 -14.55 23.49 -4.56
CA ASP A 57 -14.27 23.40 -6.00
C ASP A 57 -13.46 22.16 -6.39
N GLN A 58 -13.15 21.29 -5.42
CA GLN A 58 -12.35 20.09 -5.64
C GLN A 58 -13.06 19.13 -6.59
N LYS A 59 -12.38 18.77 -7.68
CA LYS A 59 -12.80 17.67 -8.55
C LYS A 59 -12.47 16.34 -7.87
N LEU A 60 -13.47 15.47 -7.75
CA LEU A 60 -13.33 14.16 -7.13
C LEU A 60 -13.13 13.09 -8.20
N ASP A 61 -12.21 12.17 -7.92
CA ASP A 61 -12.05 10.97 -8.73
C ASP A 61 -13.28 10.07 -8.58
N TRP A 62 -13.62 9.39 -9.66
CA TRP A 62 -14.69 8.40 -9.66
C TRP A 62 -14.18 7.06 -9.10
N GLY A 63 -14.18 6.93 -7.77
CA GLY A 63 -13.86 5.66 -7.12
C GLY A 63 -13.67 5.76 -5.61
N ASP A 64 -14.04 4.69 -4.92
CA ASP A 64 -13.68 4.47 -3.53
C ASP A 64 -12.23 3.99 -3.44
N ARG A 65 -11.54 4.38 -2.36
CA ARG A 65 -10.21 3.86 -2.02
C ARG A 65 -10.19 3.30 -0.62
N PHE A 66 -9.29 2.36 -0.39
CA PHE A 66 -8.84 1.98 0.95
C PHE A 66 -7.39 2.40 1.07
N TYR A 67 -7.11 3.40 1.91
CA TYR A 67 -5.76 3.91 2.13
C TYR A 67 -5.31 3.62 3.55
N MET A 68 -4.10 3.10 3.72
CA MET A 68 -3.52 2.88 5.04
C MET A 68 -2.00 2.90 4.97
N THR A 69 -1.39 3.36 6.05
CA THR A 69 0.04 3.22 6.29
C THR A 69 0.34 1.76 6.56
N THR A 70 1.21 1.16 5.76
CA THR A 70 1.66 -0.21 5.96
C THR A 70 2.99 -0.25 6.69
N ASN A 71 3.91 0.70 6.48
CA ASN A 71 5.14 0.76 7.25
C ASN A 71 5.47 2.24 7.57
N PRO A 72 6.20 2.54 8.66
CA PRO A 72 6.73 1.57 9.63
C PRO A 72 5.63 0.93 10.48
N ILE A 73 5.89 -0.26 11.03
CA ILE A 73 4.85 -1.07 11.73
C ILE A 73 4.17 -0.27 12.86
N HIS A 74 4.93 0.53 13.60
CA HIS A 74 4.41 1.34 14.71
C HIS A 74 3.48 2.48 14.27
N SER A 75 3.52 2.87 13.00
CA SER A 75 2.61 3.88 12.42
C SER A 75 1.29 3.28 11.93
N ARG A 76 1.16 1.95 11.85
CA ARG A 76 -0.07 1.27 11.43
C ARG A 76 -1.21 1.59 12.39
N LYS A 77 -2.36 2.01 11.86
CA LYS A 77 -3.56 2.20 12.67
C LYS A 77 -4.13 0.83 13.09
N PRO A 78 -4.37 0.59 14.39
CA PRO A 78 -4.79 -0.72 14.89
C PRO A 78 -6.17 -1.16 14.39
N HIS A 79 -7.00 -0.21 13.93
CA HIS A 79 -8.36 -0.47 13.45
C HIS A 79 -8.45 -0.66 11.92
N LEU A 80 -7.32 -0.73 11.22
CA LEU A 80 -7.27 -0.92 9.76
C LEU A 80 -6.75 -2.32 9.42
N LEU A 81 -5.48 -2.46 9.07
CA LEU A 81 -4.89 -3.73 8.63
C LEU A 81 -5.18 -4.92 9.58
N PRO A 82 -5.05 -4.81 10.92
CA PRO A 82 -5.30 -5.95 11.81
C PRO A 82 -6.75 -6.45 11.80
N GLU A 83 -7.70 -5.54 11.55
CA GLU A 83 -9.15 -5.78 11.58
C GLU A 83 -9.72 -6.21 10.23
N LEU A 84 -8.91 -6.18 9.15
CA LEU A 84 -9.34 -6.69 7.85
C LEU A 84 -9.71 -8.19 7.94
N PRO A 85 -10.58 -8.69 7.04
CA PRO A 85 -10.90 -10.10 6.96
C PRO A 85 -9.61 -10.94 6.89
N PRO A 86 -9.47 -12.03 7.68
CA PRO A 86 -8.21 -12.76 7.82
C PRO A 86 -7.57 -13.15 6.48
N ALA A 87 -8.37 -13.64 5.52
CA ALA A 87 -7.88 -14.03 4.20
C ALA A 87 -7.19 -12.88 3.45
N LEU A 88 -7.77 -11.68 3.50
CA LEU A 88 -7.22 -10.47 2.87
C LEU A 88 -6.02 -9.92 3.65
N ARG A 89 -6.12 -9.89 4.98
CA ARG A 89 -5.01 -9.43 5.84
C ARG A 89 -3.76 -10.27 5.58
N ASP A 90 -3.90 -11.58 5.57
CA ASP A 90 -2.76 -12.50 5.44
C ASP A 90 -2.11 -12.41 4.05
N SER A 91 -2.90 -12.21 2.97
CA SER A 91 -2.34 -11.99 1.63
C SER A 91 -1.70 -10.61 1.48
N LEU A 92 -2.28 -9.58 2.11
CA LEU A 92 -1.69 -8.24 2.14
C LEU A 92 -0.36 -8.21 2.90
N GLU A 93 -0.28 -8.81 4.09
CA GLU A 93 0.97 -8.86 4.88
C GLU A 93 2.09 -9.57 4.10
N CYS A 94 1.79 -10.71 3.46
CA CYS A 94 2.74 -11.39 2.58
C CYS A 94 3.20 -10.48 1.43
N TYR A 95 2.26 -9.77 0.79
CA TYR A 95 2.56 -8.89 -0.33
C TYR A 95 3.38 -7.66 0.09
N ILE A 96 3.07 -7.06 1.24
CA ILE A 96 3.82 -5.93 1.82
C ILE A 96 5.27 -6.33 2.07
N ALA A 97 5.51 -7.51 2.66
CA ALA A 97 6.86 -8.01 2.90
C ALA A 97 7.66 -8.21 1.59
N GLU A 98 7.03 -8.76 0.55
CA GLU A 98 7.67 -8.92 -0.76
C GLU A 98 7.93 -7.57 -1.45
N LEU A 99 6.99 -6.62 -1.35
CA LEU A 99 7.19 -5.26 -1.86
C LEU A 99 8.30 -4.51 -1.14
N GLN A 100 8.45 -4.66 0.18
CA GLN A 100 9.55 -4.06 0.93
C GLN A 100 10.91 -4.56 0.42
N LYS A 101 11.08 -5.87 0.23
CA LYS A 101 12.30 -6.46 -0.35
C LYS A 101 12.59 -5.89 -1.74
N LEU A 102 11.55 -5.81 -2.58
CA LEU A 102 11.66 -5.28 -3.93
C LEU A 102 12.04 -3.80 -3.95
N ALA A 103 11.41 -2.98 -3.11
CA ALA A 103 11.71 -1.57 -2.96
C ALA A 103 13.15 -1.34 -2.51
N LYS A 104 13.62 -2.07 -1.49
CA LYS A 104 15.03 -2.01 -1.02
C LYS A 104 16.02 -2.35 -2.15
N MET A 105 15.72 -3.36 -2.95
CA MET A 105 16.54 -3.73 -4.11
C MET A 105 16.62 -2.60 -5.15
N LEU A 106 15.48 -2.01 -5.50
CA LEU A 106 15.41 -0.91 -6.47
C LEU A 106 16.11 0.36 -5.97
N LEU A 107 15.92 0.71 -4.69
CA LEU A 107 16.64 1.81 -4.04
C LEU A 107 18.15 1.58 -4.07
N GLY A 108 18.61 0.36 -3.79
CA GLY A 108 20.02 -0.01 -3.92
C GLY A 108 20.58 0.19 -5.33
N PHE A 109 19.81 -0.15 -6.37
CA PHE A 109 20.22 0.11 -7.76
C PHE A 109 20.23 1.60 -8.10
N MET A 110 19.25 2.37 -7.63
CA MET A 110 19.23 3.83 -7.81
C MET A 110 20.41 4.50 -7.10
N ALA A 111 20.76 4.05 -5.89
CA ALA A 111 21.90 4.57 -5.14
C ALA A 111 23.20 4.36 -5.92
N LYS A 112 23.40 3.14 -6.42
CA LYS A 112 24.55 2.80 -7.26
C LYS A 112 24.60 3.65 -8.54
N ALA A 113 23.46 3.88 -9.20
CA ALA A 113 23.41 4.70 -10.40
C ALA A 113 23.75 6.18 -10.14
N LEU A 114 23.46 6.67 -8.93
CA LEU A 114 23.75 8.04 -8.49
C LEU A 114 25.13 8.18 -7.83
N ASN A 115 25.92 7.10 -7.74
CA ASN A 115 27.17 7.04 -6.97
C ASN A 115 27.00 7.41 -5.48
N LEU A 116 25.85 7.08 -4.90
CA LEU A 116 25.61 7.16 -3.46
C LEU A 116 26.05 5.88 -2.77
N GLU A 117 26.43 5.99 -1.49
CA GLU A 117 26.68 4.80 -0.70
C GLU A 117 25.36 4.07 -0.41
N LYS A 118 25.40 2.73 -0.44
CA LYS A 118 24.22 1.89 -0.22
C LYS A 118 23.55 2.18 1.14
N GLY A 119 24.35 2.50 2.15
CA GLY A 119 23.88 2.81 3.51
C GLY A 119 23.01 4.06 3.57
N GLU A 120 23.32 5.11 2.80
CA GLU A 120 22.59 6.38 2.84
C GLU A 120 21.12 6.21 2.41
N MET A 121 20.85 5.39 1.38
CA MET A 121 19.49 5.09 0.95
C MET A 121 18.79 4.07 1.85
N GLU A 122 19.52 3.15 2.48
CA GLU A 122 18.92 2.18 3.40
C GLU A 122 18.48 2.85 4.70
N GLU A 123 19.25 3.79 5.23
CA GLU A 123 18.92 4.57 6.43
C GLU A 123 17.66 5.44 6.23
N LEU A 124 17.50 6.04 5.05
CA LEU A 124 16.35 6.90 4.75
C LEU A 124 15.02 6.13 4.64
N PHE A 125 15.06 4.82 4.35
CA PHE A 125 13.89 4.03 3.97
C PHE A 125 13.78 2.68 4.72
N ASP A 126 14.47 2.50 5.85
CA ASP A 126 14.69 1.18 6.46
C ASP A 126 13.39 0.39 6.72
N ASP A 127 12.41 0.99 7.39
CA ASP A 127 11.04 0.43 7.55
C ASP A 127 10.00 1.31 6.84
N GLY A 128 10.37 1.94 5.72
CA GLY A 128 9.51 2.89 5.01
C GLY A 128 9.44 4.29 5.65
N MET A 129 8.60 5.15 5.06
CA MET A 129 8.26 6.50 5.54
C MET A 129 6.81 6.56 5.99
#